data_AF-A0A7C4S2K8-F1
#
_entry.id   AF-A0A7C4S2K8-F1
#
_cell.length_a   1.000
_cell.length_b   1.000
_cell.length_c   1.000
_cell.angle_alpha   90.00
_cell.angle_beta   90.00
_cell.angle_gamma   90.00
#
_symmetry.space_group_name_H-M   'P 1'
#
loop_
_entity.id
_entity.type
_entity.pdbx_description
1 polymer ?
#
loop_
_entity_poly.entity_id
_entity_poly.type
_entity_poly.pdbx_seq_one_letter_code
_entity_poly.pdbx_strand_id
1 'polypeptide(L)'
;AFWSDLGTPADYLAAHAGVWRAWRAGRPAGRLLAAEARRRTRRLARGGARPRGWVALGAEVSVDPGAQIENSVLWDGVRVGPGARVRDAILGAGVRVAGCVTGVRVRAAAAGDPRLTDLIRGLGWPLAQTSVSPMAPRGSNRVFQRLYCGRRSAIAITYSLDRPENALYVRNARLLRAAGVSVPRVLLDRPAQQACVLEDVGNRSLLDVVGSAPRGRVLELYRRVLRQVVVFHTRAAAAAARRRLPLCEPFRLPLYRWEHRLFAEQYLRGRLHLPLSRIRAVRAELETLARRLNREPPVLLHRDLQSSNILFRGGRPCLIDFQGMRFGPAVYDLASLLCDPYAGLAADVQSELLRFYAARRGLDAAALERVFWRGAVQRLTQAIGAYARLSALPGMEDYARHIPAGLRMLRRALEHVDNLPALRRIVADGVRLAEQEAPSCTHDPR
;
A
#
# COMPACT_ATOMS: atom_id res chain seq x y z
N ALA A 1 -12.81 24.09 0.99
CA ALA A 1 -12.21 24.84 -0.13
C ALA A 1 -10.93 25.62 0.25
N PHE A 2 -10.16 25.21 1.29
CA PHE A 2 -8.98 25.98 1.77
C PHE A 2 -7.62 25.43 1.28
N TRP A 3 -7.63 24.39 0.43
CA TRP A 3 -6.43 23.64 0.04
C TRP A 3 -6.08 23.75 -1.44
N SER A 4 -6.86 24.49 -2.24
CA SER A 4 -6.74 24.52 -3.70
C SER A 4 -5.55 25.33 -4.22
N ASP A 5 -5.00 26.28 -3.45
CA ASP A 5 -4.02 27.27 -3.96
C ASP A 5 -2.56 27.06 -3.48
N LEU A 6 -2.26 26.08 -2.62
CA LEU A 6 -0.92 25.90 -2.03
C LEU A 6 -0.14 24.67 -2.52
N GLY A 7 -0.65 23.98 -3.54
CA GLY A 7 -0.08 22.70 -4.00
C GLY A 7 -0.32 21.57 -2.99
N THR A 8 0.67 20.71 -2.77
CA THR A 8 0.57 19.58 -1.85
C THR A 8 0.98 19.95 -0.41
N PRO A 9 0.60 19.17 0.62
CA PRO A 9 1.14 19.34 1.97
C PRO A 9 2.68 19.31 2.03
N ALA A 10 3.33 18.59 1.12
CA ALA A 10 4.78 18.56 1.02
C ALA A 10 5.33 19.90 0.52
N ASP A 11 4.69 20.50 -0.50
CA ASP A 11 5.06 21.83 -1.02
C ASP A 11 4.90 22.91 0.04
N TYR A 12 3.83 22.82 0.83
CA TYR A 12 3.61 23.72 1.96
C TYR A 12 4.74 23.62 3.01
N LEU A 13 5.14 22.41 3.40
CA LEU A 13 6.27 22.20 4.31
C LEU A 13 7.59 22.68 3.68
N ALA A 14 7.80 22.45 2.39
CA ALA A 14 8.99 22.89 1.66
C ALA A 14 9.10 24.42 1.58
N ALA A 15 7.99 25.13 1.43
CA ALA A 15 7.95 26.59 1.46
C ALA A 15 8.40 27.14 2.83
N HIS A 16 7.90 26.59 3.93
CA HIS A 16 8.34 26.95 5.29
C HIS A 16 9.83 26.64 5.51
N ALA A 17 10.30 25.48 5.03
CA ALA A 17 11.71 25.13 5.06
C ALA A 17 12.57 26.13 4.25
N GLY A 18 12.07 26.61 3.11
CA GLY A 18 12.69 27.64 2.28
C GLY A 18 12.85 28.97 3.01
N VAL A 19 11.77 29.46 3.63
CA VAL A 19 11.79 30.70 4.43
C VAL A 19 12.79 30.59 5.59
N TRP A 20 12.82 29.46 6.29
CA TRP A 20 13.77 29.24 7.38
C TRP A 20 15.23 29.20 6.91
N ARG A 21 15.52 28.54 5.78
CA ARG A 21 16.86 28.54 5.18
C ARG A 21 17.29 29.94 4.75
N ALA A 22 16.39 30.69 4.12
CA ALA A 22 16.65 32.07 3.71
C ALA A 22 16.96 32.97 4.92
N TRP A 23 16.22 32.80 6.02
CA TRP A 23 16.49 33.52 7.28
C TRP A 23 17.87 33.18 7.86
N ARG A 24 18.25 31.90 7.92
CA ARG A 24 19.59 31.48 8.39
C ARG A 24 20.72 32.04 7.52
N ALA A 25 20.47 32.21 6.23
CA ALA A 25 21.42 32.75 5.27
C ALA A 25 21.37 34.29 5.14
N GLY A 26 20.57 34.99 5.95
CA GLY A 26 20.44 36.46 5.88
C GLY A 26 19.77 36.98 4.59
N ARG A 27 19.06 36.13 3.84
CA ARG A 27 18.44 36.48 2.55
C ARG A 27 17.10 37.19 2.74
N PRO A 28 16.67 38.07 1.82
CA PRO A 28 15.43 38.86 1.95
C PRO A 28 14.16 38.03 2.23
N ALA A 29 14.03 36.86 1.59
CA ALA A 29 12.89 35.96 1.82
C ALA A 29 12.74 35.49 3.28
N GLY A 30 13.82 35.53 4.07
CA GLY A 30 13.80 35.23 5.49
C GLY A 30 13.02 36.24 6.35
N ARG A 31 12.70 37.42 5.81
CA ARG A 31 11.86 38.43 6.50
C ARG A 31 10.42 37.96 6.73
N LEU A 32 9.96 36.96 5.97
CA LEU A 32 8.66 36.31 6.16
C LEU A 32 8.57 35.51 7.47
N LEU A 33 9.72 35.17 8.10
CA LEU A 33 9.72 34.54 9.42
C LEU A 33 9.47 35.59 10.51
N ALA A 34 8.22 35.71 10.93
CA ALA A 34 7.82 36.66 11.97
C ALA A 34 8.69 36.55 13.23
N ALA A 35 9.13 37.69 13.78
CA ALA A 35 9.92 37.74 15.01
C ALA A 35 9.19 37.07 16.19
N GLU A 36 7.87 37.18 16.21
CA GLU A 36 7.03 36.56 17.22
C GLU A 36 7.04 35.03 17.16
N ALA A 37 7.01 34.43 15.96
CA ALA A 37 7.12 32.98 15.79
C ALA A 37 8.43 32.45 16.39
N ARG A 38 9.54 33.19 16.23
CA ARG A 38 10.84 32.85 16.84
C ARG A 38 10.82 32.93 18.36
N ARG A 39 10.18 33.96 18.94
CA ARG A 39 10.02 34.08 20.40
C ARG A 39 9.21 32.91 20.97
N ARG A 40 8.12 32.52 20.29
CA ARG A 40 7.28 31.37 20.67
C ARG A 40 8.09 30.08 20.70
N THR A 41 8.91 29.79 19.69
CA THR A 41 9.76 28.58 19.65
C THR A 41 10.77 28.54 20.80
N ARG A 42 11.42 29.67 21.11
CA ARG A 42 12.35 29.77 22.26
C ARG A 42 11.64 29.55 23.60
N ARG A 43 10.42 30.08 23.75
CA ARG A 43 9.61 29.88 24.96
C ARG A 43 9.25 28.41 25.17
N LEU A 44 8.84 27.70 24.12
CA LEU A 44 8.57 26.27 24.18
C LEU A 44 9.80 25.46 24.59
N ALA A 45 10.97 25.78 24.02
CA ALA A 45 12.23 25.11 24.37
C ALA A 45 12.58 25.28 25.86
N ARG A 46 12.39 26.49 26.42
CA ARG A 46 12.57 26.75 27.86
C ARG A 46 11.56 25.99 28.73
N GLY A 47 10.36 25.73 28.21
CA GLY A 47 9.33 24.91 28.85
C GLY A 47 9.57 23.41 28.76
N GLY A 48 10.72 22.94 28.25
CA GLY A 48 11.08 21.52 28.19
C GLY A 48 10.66 20.79 26.92
N ALA A 49 10.07 21.48 25.94
CA ALA A 49 9.85 20.92 24.61
C ALA A 49 11.16 20.85 23.82
N ARG A 50 11.26 19.94 22.85
CA ARG A 50 12.47 19.71 22.05
C ARG A 50 12.22 20.00 20.56
N PRO A 51 12.19 21.29 20.14
CA PRO A 51 12.12 21.63 18.73
C PRO A 51 13.43 21.26 18.01
N ARG A 52 13.33 20.72 16.79
CA ARG A 52 14.45 20.36 15.91
C ARG A 52 14.18 20.87 14.49
N GLY A 53 15.26 21.22 13.77
CA GLY A 53 15.14 21.79 12.43
C GLY A 53 14.38 23.11 12.44
N TRP A 54 13.38 23.22 11.56
CA TRP A 54 12.50 24.38 11.50
C TRP A 54 11.12 24.07 12.11
N VAL A 55 10.54 25.04 12.83
CA VAL A 55 9.21 24.92 13.43
C VAL A 55 8.47 26.25 13.30
N ALA A 56 7.27 26.21 12.73
CA ALA A 56 6.38 27.35 12.64
C ALA A 56 5.21 27.20 13.63
N LEU A 57 4.96 28.23 14.44
CA LEU A 57 4.01 28.19 15.55
C LEU A 57 3.01 29.34 15.47
N GLY A 58 1.73 28.97 15.43
CA GLY A 58 0.59 29.86 15.62
C GLY A 58 0.47 30.39 17.05
N ALA A 59 -0.58 31.17 17.29
CA ALA A 59 -0.92 31.71 18.59
C ALA A 59 -1.37 30.59 19.55
N GLU A 60 -1.17 30.77 20.85
CA GLU A 60 -1.70 29.86 21.88
C GLU A 60 -1.31 28.37 21.74
N VAL A 61 -0.23 28.08 21.01
CA VAL A 61 0.30 26.72 20.91
C VAL A 61 0.91 26.31 22.25
N SER A 62 0.50 25.15 22.75
CA SER A 62 1.03 24.53 23.96
C SER A 62 1.70 23.20 23.64
N VAL A 63 2.88 22.99 24.20
CA VAL A 63 3.69 21.78 23.98
C VAL A 63 4.24 21.36 25.33
N ASP A 64 3.80 20.20 25.79
CA ASP A 64 4.18 19.68 27.08
C ASP A 64 5.66 19.24 27.11
N PRO A 65 6.30 19.26 28.29
CA PRO A 65 7.70 18.84 28.43
C PRO A 65 7.98 17.46 27.85
N GLY A 66 9.15 17.32 27.22
CA GLY A 66 9.59 16.07 26.59
C GLY A 66 8.99 15.77 25.22
N ALA A 67 8.00 16.52 24.74
CA ALA A 67 7.52 16.42 23.37
C ALA A 67 8.57 16.93 22.36
N GLN A 68 8.60 16.31 21.18
CA GLN A 68 9.54 16.61 20.10
C GLN A 68 8.78 17.15 18.89
N ILE A 69 9.26 18.25 18.32
CA ILE A 69 8.67 18.86 17.13
C ILE A 69 9.77 19.09 16.11
N GLU A 70 9.60 18.59 14.91
CA GLU A 70 10.61 18.62 13.86
C GLU A 70 9.98 18.96 12.52
N ASN A 71 10.52 19.97 11.82
CA ASN A 71 10.12 20.33 10.45
C ASN A 71 8.59 20.43 10.26
N SER A 72 7.92 21.16 11.16
CA SER A 72 6.46 21.10 11.27
C SER A 72 5.82 22.47 11.46
N VAL A 73 4.56 22.56 11.04
CA VAL A 73 3.69 23.73 11.20
C VAL A 73 2.57 23.40 12.18
N LEU A 74 2.49 24.16 13.26
CA LEU A 74 1.43 24.06 14.27
C LEU A 74 0.62 25.35 14.24
N TRP A 75 -0.65 25.26 13.84
CA TRP A 75 -1.57 26.38 13.81
C TRP A 75 -2.10 26.75 15.21
N ASP A 76 -2.92 27.80 15.26
CA ASP A 76 -3.37 28.39 16.51
C ASP A 76 -4.07 27.39 17.46
N GLY A 77 -3.79 27.50 18.74
CA GLY A 77 -4.41 26.69 19.79
C GLY A 77 -4.06 25.19 19.75
N VAL A 78 -3.09 24.76 18.94
CA VAL A 78 -2.62 23.37 18.93
C VAL A 78 -2.06 22.98 20.30
N ARG A 79 -2.39 21.78 20.76
CA ARG A 79 -1.90 21.21 22.02
C ARG A 79 -1.17 19.90 21.76
N VAL A 80 0.11 19.84 22.12
CA VAL A 80 0.96 18.66 21.96
C VAL A 80 1.27 18.10 23.36
N GLY A 81 0.75 16.91 23.63
CA GLY A 81 0.89 16.21 24.91
C GLY A 81 2.30 15.67 25.16
N PRO A 82 2.58 15.18 26.38
CA PRO A 82 3.92 14.82 26.81
C PRO A 82 4.47 13.64 26.01
N GLY A 83 5.74 13.73 25.61
CA GLY A 83 6.43 12.68 24.85
C GLY A 83 5.92 12.46 23.42
N ALA A 84 4.97 13.26 22.93
CA ALA A 84 4.52 13.23 21.54
C ALA A 84 5.67 13.58 20.59
N ARG A 85 5.62 13.03 19.36
CA ARG A 85 6.62 13.29 18.32
C ARG A 85 5.94 13.77 17.06
N VAL A 86 6.09 15.05 16.76
CA VAL A 86 5.49 15.69 15.58
C VAL A 86 6.62 15.92 14.58
N ARG A 87 6.53 15.30 13.41
CA ARG A 87 7.57 15.39 12.37
C ARG A 87 6.92 15.56 11.01
N ASP A 88 7.46 16.46 10.19
CA ASP A 88 7.02 16.67 8.80
C ASP A 88 5.48 16.78 8.75
N ALA A 89 4.92 17.57 9.65
CA ALA A 89 3.49 17.59 9.94
C ALA A 89 2.89 18.99 9.89
N ILE A 90 1.61 19.05 9.52
CA ILE A 90 0.78 20.25 9.54
C ILE A 90 -0.39 19.98 10.49
N LEU A 91 -0.36 20.60 11.68
CA LEU A 91 -1.41 20.48 12.68
C LEU A 91 -2.32 21.71 12.59
N GLY A 92 -3.55 21.52 12.11
CA GLY A 92 -4.56 22.57 12.00
C GLY A 92 -5.02 23.10 13.35
N ALA A 93 -5.71 24.25 13.33
CA ALA A 93 -6.05 24.99 14.54
C ALA A 93 -6.86 24.16 15.56
N GLY A 94 -6.46 24.24 16.82
CA GLY A 94 -7.09 23.57 17.97
C GLY A 94 -6.89 22.05 18.03
N VAL A 95 -6.05 21.47 17.18
CA VAL A 95 -5.77 20.02 17.19
C VAL A 95 -5.03 19.63 18.47
N ARG A 96 -5.43 18.48 19.03
CA ARG A 96 -4.77 17.86 20.19
C ARG A 96 -4.04 16.59 19.77
N VAL A 97 -2.78 16.45 20.18
CA VAL A 97 -1.91 15.32 19.82
C VAL A 97 -1.32 14.69 21.08
N ALA A 98 -1.30 13.35 21.15
CA ALA A 98 -0.75 12.60 22.28
C ALA A 98 0.20 11.46 21.86
N GLY A 99 0.78 11.53 20.66
CA GLY A 99 1.61 10.47 20.09
C GLY A 99 2.42 10.92 18.87
N CYS A 100 2.88 9.97 18.05
CA CYS A 100 3.61 10.26 16.82
C CYS A 100 2.65 10.78 15.73
N VAL A 101 3.00 11.89 15.09
CA VAL A 101 2.24 12.46 13.97
C VAL A 101 3.16 12.87 12.83
N THR A 102 2.76 12.49 11.63
CA THR A 102 3.35 12.90 10.35
C THR A 102 2.23 13.32 9.41
N GLY A 103 2.51 14.25 8.50
CA GLY A 103 1.53 14.75 7.53
C GLY A 103 0.46 15.66 8.14
N VAL A 104 -0.70 15.74 7.48
CA VAL A 104 -1.75 16.69 7.85
C VAL A 104 -2.67 16.12 8.93
N ARG A 105 -3.01 16.93 9.93
CA ARG A 105 -4.02 16.59 10.93
C ARG A 105 -4.87 17.81 11.24
N VAL A 106 -6.19 17.67 11.13
CA VAL A 106 -7.17 18.75 11.37
C VAL A 106 -8.24 18.28 12.34
N ARG A 107 -8.92 19.21 13.02
CA ARG A 107 -10.09 18.85 13.85
C ARG A 107 -11.20 18.28 12.97
N ALA A 108 -11.88 17.25 13.46
CA ALA A 108 -13.01 16.65 12.73
C ALA A 108 -14.10 17.68 12.41
N ALA A 109 -14.43 18.56 13.37
CA ALA A 109 -15.40 19.63 13.16
C ALA A 109 -14.99 20.62 12.05
N ALA A 110 -13.69 20.79 11.80
CA ALA A 110 -13.19 21.67 10.74
C ALA A 110 -13.12 20.99 9.36
N ALA A 111 -13.27 19.66 9.30
CA ALA A 111 -13.26 18.92 8.03
C ALA A 111 -14.55 19.16 7.21
N GLY A 112 -15.64 19.57 7.87
CA GLY A 112 -16.89 19.95 7.20
C GLY A 112 -17.61 18.82 6.47
N ASP A 113 -17.27 17.55 6.73
CA ASP A 113 -17.90 16.39 6.10
C ASP A 113 -19.00 15.82 7.02
N PRO A 114 -20.29 15.91 6.63
CA PRO A 114 -21.39 15.37 7.42
C PRO A 114 -21.32 13.84 7.60
N ARG A 115 -20.84 13.10 6.60
CA ARG A 115 -20.67 11.65 6.69
C ARG A 115 -19.63 11.30 7.73
N LEU A 116 -18.48 11.98 7.67
CA LEU A 116 -17.42 11.78 8.66
C LEU A 116 -17.88 12.10 10.08
N THR A 117 -18.70 13.14 10.22
CA THR A 117 -19.30 13.55 11.50
C THR A 117 -20.22 12.45 12.06
N ASP A 118 -21.07 11.86 11.22
CA ASP A 118 -21.94 10.73 11.61
C ASP A 118 -21.11 9.49 12.00
N LEU A 119 -20.06 9.16 11.25
CA LEU A 119 -19.17 8.04 11.58
C LEU A 119 -18.50 8.25 12.95
N ILE A 120 -18.00 9.45 13.23
CA ILE A 120 -17.35 9.77 14.51
C ILE A 120 -18.35 9.67 15.68
N ARG A 121 -19.57 10.18 15.49
CA ARG A 121 -20.65 10.03 16.49
C ARG A 121 -21.02 8.57 16.69
N GLY A 122 -21.10 7.78 15.61
CA GLY A 122 -21.37 6.34 15.66
C GLY A 122 -20.30 5.53 16.39
N LEU A 123 -19.06 6.02 16.48
CA LEU A 123 -18.01 5.44 17.32
C LEU A 123 -18.12 5.85 18.80
N GLY A 124 -19.04 6.76 19.15
CA GLY A 124 -19.13 7.38 20.47
C GLY A 124 -17.94 8.31 20.76
N TRP A 125 -17.30 8.87 19.73
CA TRP A 125 -16.14 9.74 19.91
C TRP A 125 -16.57 11.22 19.92
N PRO A 126 -16.08 12.03 20.88
CA PRO A 126 -16.42 13.45 20.93
C PRO A 126 -15.76 14.20 19.77
N LEU A 127 -16.58 14.86 18.93
CA LEU A 127 -16.11 15.61 17.75
C LEU A 127 -15.06 16.67 18.10
N ALA A 128 -15.24 17.39 19.21
CA ALA A 128 -14.33 18.43 19.67
C ALA A 128 -12.93 17.91 20.03
N GLN A 129 -12.81 16.62 20.37
CA GLN A 129 -11.53 15.98 20.69
C GLN A 129 -11.05 15.02 19.60
N THR A 130 -11.80 14.93 18.48
CA THR A 130 -11.47 14.05 17.37
C THR A 130 -10.77 14.85 16.28
N SER A 131 -9.72 14.27 15.74
CA SER A 131 -8.96 14.83 14.63
C SER A 131 -8.84 13.81 13.52
N VAL A 132 -8.63 14.31 12.31
CA VAL A 132 -8.66 13.56 11.06
C VAL A 132 -7.37 13.84 10.31
N SER A 133 -6.78 12.78 9.77
CA SER A 133 -5.67 12.87 8.84
C SER A 133 -6.08 12.22 7.51
N PRO A 134 -6.02 12.95 6.38
CA PRO A 134 -6.21 12.34 5.07
C PRO A 134 -5.07 11.35 4.81
N MET A 135 -5.38 10.23 4.15
CA MET A 135 -4.38 9.28 3.68
C MET A 135 -4.20 9.46 2.17
N ALA A 136 -2.99 9.19 1.68
CA ALA A 136 -2.69 9.30 0.26
C ALA A 136 -3.68 8.48 -0.60
N PRO A 137 -4.10 8.98 -1.78
CA PRO A 137 -4.94 8.23 -2.69
C PRO A 137 -4.29 6.89 -3.03
N ARG A 138 -5.03 5.79 -2.90
CA ARG A 138 -4.54 4.43 -3.22
C ARG A 138 -5.00 3.92 -4.59
N GLY A 139 -5.28 4.83 -5.53
CA GLY A 139 -5.73 4.47 -6.89
C GLY A 139 -7.13 3.86 -6.98
N SER A 140 -7.92 3.87 -5.90
CA SER A 140 -9.33 3.44 -5.86
C SER A 140 -10.26 4.63 -5.64
N ASN A 141 -11.51 4.57 -6.11
CA ASN A 141 -12.60 5.54 -5.81
C ASN A 141 -13.06 5.48 -4.33
N ARG A 142 -12.12 5.27 -3.40
CA ARG A 142 -12.32 5.20 -1.97
C ARG A 142 -11.44 6.25 -1.32
N VAL A 143 -12.02 7.02 -0.40
CA VAL A 143 -11.29 7.99 0.39
C VAL A 143 -11.02 7.38 1.75
N PHE A 144 -9.74 7.32 2.12
CA PHE A 144 -9.29 6.81 3.41
C PHE A 144 -8.91 7.97 4.30
N GLN A 145 -9.49 8.01 5.49
CA GLN A 145 -9.19 9.01 6.51
C GLN A 145 -8.89 8.32 7.83
N ARG A 146 -7.77 8.69 8.45
CA ARG A 146 -7.42 8.19 9.78
C ARG A 146 -8.01 9.12 10.83
N LEU A 147 -8.88 8.57 11.66
CA LEU A 147 -9.48 9.23 12.81
C LEU A 147 -8.60 9.03 14.04
N TYR A 148 -8.56 10.04 14.89
CA TYR A 148 -7.89 9.97 16.19
C TYR A 148 -8.69 10.66 17.28
N CYS A 149 -8.85 9.98 18.42
CA CYS A 149 -9.43 10.54 19.64
C CYS A 149 -8.56 10.12 20.83
N GLY A 150 -7.76 11.06 21.34
CA GLY A 150 -6.70 10.77 22.32
C GLY A 150 -5.66 9.80 21.74
N ARG A 151 -5.46 8.65 22.41
CA ARG A 151 -4.57 7.56 21.96
C ARG A 151 -5.25 6.53 21.05
N ARG A 152 -6.57 6.62 20.86
CA ARG A 152 -7.33 5.70 19.99
C ARG A 152 -7.29 6.20 18.56
N SER A 153 -7.27 5.26 17.61
CA SER A 153 -7.34 5.56 16.19
C SER A 153 -8.18 4.53 15.43
N ALA A 154 -8.72 4.97 14.29
CA ALA A 154 -9.58 4.18 13.41
C ALA A 154 -9.42 4.66 11.96
N ILE A 155 -9.78 3.83 10.98
CA ILE A 155 -9.77 4.19 9.56
C ILE A 155 -11.22 4.36 9.09
N ALA A 156 -11.62 5.58 8.79
CA ALA A 156 -12.85 5.86 8.08
C ALA A 156 -12.63 5.67 6.58
N ILE A 157 -13.55 4.97 5.93
CA ILE A 157 -13.55 4.73 4.50
C ILE A 157 -14.89 5.20 3.96
N THR A 158 -14.86 6.09 2.98
CA THR A 158 -16.01 6.40 2.13
C THR A 158 -15.71 5.89 0.73
N TYR A 159 -16.73 5.38 0.03
CA TYR A 159 -16.58 4.74 -1.27
C TYR A 159 -17.74 5.06 -2.21
N SER A 160 -17.51 4.96 -3.52
CA SER A 160 -18.58 4.98 -4.53
C SER A 160 -18.97 3.56 -4.96
N LEU A 161 -20.15 3.42 -5.60
CA LEU A 161 -20.63 2.17 -6.18
C LEU A 161 -20.25 2.00 -7.67
N ASP A 162 -19.48 2.93 -8.26
CA ASP A 162 -18.94 2.77 -9.62
C ASP A 162 -18.16 1.47 -9.78
N ARG A 163 -17.56 1.01 -8.67
CA ARG A 163 -17.03 -0.34 -8.51
C ARG A 163 -17.85 -1.10 -7.48
N PRO A 164 -18.70 -2.07 -7.89
CA PRO A 164 -19.56 -2.82 -6.98
C PRO A 164 -18.80 -3.53 -5.86
N GLU A 165 -17.56 -3.94 -6.11
CA GLU A 165 -16.69 -4.61 -5.13
C GLU A 165 -16.39 -3.76 -3.89
N ASN A 166 -16.45 -2.42 -3.98
CA ASN A 166 -16.25 -1.55 -2.82
C ASN A 166 -17.26 -1.83 -1.70
N ALA A 167 -18.50 -2.21 -2.05
CA ALA A 167 -19.54 -2.56 -1.10
C ALA A 167 -19.30 -3.92 -0.39
N LEU A 168 -18.39 -4.74 -0.90
CA LEU A 168 -18.12 -6.08 -0.36
C LEU A 168 -17.17 -6.05 0.84
N TYR A 169 -16.44 -4.95 1.06
CA TYR A 169 -15.35 -4.91 2.04
C TYR A 169 -15.79 -5.37 3.44
N VAL A 170 -16.84 -4.78 4.00
CA VAL A 170 -17.29 -5.07 5.38
C VAL A 170 -17.75 -6.53 5.52
N ARG A 171 -18.49 -7.04 4.54
CA ARG A 171 -18.95 -8.43 4.51
C ARG A 171 -17.76 -9.39 4.43
N ASN A 172 -16.80 -9.11 3.56
CA ASN A 172 -15.58 -9.89 3.41
C ASN A 172 -14.76 -9.89 4.71
N ALA A 173 -14.60 -8.72 5.35
CA ALA A 173 -13.87 -8.59 6.60
C ALA A 173 -14.49 -9.43 7.73
N ARG A 174 -15.83 -9.39 7.86
CA ARG A 174 -16.57 -10.20 8.84
C ARG A 174 -16.40 -11.70 8.59
N LEU A 175 -16.46 -12.14 7.32
CA LEU A 175 -16.23 -13.54 6.94
C LEU A 175 -14.81 -13.99 7.29
N LEU A 176 -13.82 -13.25 6.81
CA LEU A 176 -12.40 -13.56 6.98
C LEU A 176 -12.04 -13.65 8.46
N ARG A 177 -12.50 -12.69 9.26
CA ARG A 177 -12.29 -12.69 10.71
C ARG A 177 -12.95 -13.89 11.39
N ALA A 178 -14.17 -14.25 11.01
CA ALA A 178 -14.85 -15.43 11.54
C ALA A 178 -14.14 -16.74 11.15
N ALA A 179 -13.47 -16.77 10.00
CA ALA A 179 -12.65 -17.91 9.56
C ALA A 179 -11.28 -17.98 10.24
N GLY A 180 -10.89 -16.97 11.03
CA GLY A 180 -9.61 -16.89 11.73
C GLY A 180 -8.51 -16.17 10.94
N VAL A 181 -8.85 -15.49 9.83
CA VAL A 181 -7.93 -14.62 9.11
C VAL A 181 -7.84 -13.26 9.81
N SER A 182 -6.62 -12.79 10.04
CA SER A 182 -6.31 -11.47 10.60
C SER A 182 -6.56 -10.40 9.54
N VAL A 183 -7.65 -9.65 9.72
CA VAL A 183 -8.07 -8.48 8.93
C VAL A 183 -8.53 -7.37 9.88
N PRO A 184 -8.54 -6.09 9.47
CA PRO A 184 -9.04 -5.02 10.33
C PRO A 184 -10.47 -5.30 10.80
N ARG A 185 -10.70 -5.18 12.12
CA ARG A 185 -12.06 -5.31 12.66
C ARG A 185 -12.94 -4.18 12.12
N VAL A 186 -14.13 -4.52 11.65
CA VAL A 186 -15.17 -3.54 11.32
C VAL A 186 -15.73 -2.97 12.64
N LEU A 187 -15.54 -1.67 12.86
CA LEU A 187 -16.03 -0.96 14.03
C LEU A 187 -17.42 -0.38 13.80
N LEU A 188 -17.67 0.11 12.58
CA LEU A 188 -18.95 0.69 12.17
C LEU A 188 -19.19 0.42 10.69
N ASP A 189 -20.45 0.22 10.30
CA ASP A 189 -20.88 -0.08 8.95
C ASP A 189 -22.13 0.77 8.62
N ARG A 190 -22.05 1.62 7.60
CA ARG A 190 -23.11 2.54 7.16
C ARG A 190 -23.27 2.44 5.64
N PRO A 191 -23.80 1.32 5.12
CA PRO A 191 -23.88 1.10 3.67
C PRO A 191 -24.77 2.13 2.95
N ALA A 192 -25.82 2.65 3.61
CA ALA A 192 -26.67 3.72 3.08
C ALA A 192 -25.91 5.03 2.83
N GLN A 193 -24.79 5.25 3.52
CA GLN A 193 -23.90 6.39 3.31
C GLN A 193 -22.65 6.02 2.49
N GLN A 194 -22.57 4.77 2.01
CA GLN A 194 -21.39 4.18 1.37
C GLN A 194 -20.11 4.39 2.18
N ALA A 195 -20.22 4.12 3.48
CA ALA A 195 -19.16 4.40 4.43
C ALA A 195 -19.02 3.32 5.51
N CYS A 196 -17.80 3.13 5.99
CA CYS A 196 -17.53 2.26 7.13
C CYS A 196 -16.34 2.77 7.95
N VAL A 197 -16.20 2.26 9.17
CA VAL A 197 -15.03 2.49 10.02
C VAL A 197 -14.39 1.16 10.37
N LEU A 198 -13.08 1.09 10.19
CA LEU A 198 -12.26 -0.07 10.51
C LEU A 198 -11.30 0.24 11.65
N GLU A 199 -10.86 -0.83 12.30
CA GLU A 199 -9.72 -0.81 13.19
C GLU A 199 -8.48 -0.28 12.47
N ASP A 200 -7.75 0.61 13.14
CA ASP A 200 -6.44 1.05 12.69
C ASP A 200 -5.38 0.02 13.06
N VAL A 201 -4.81 -0.63 12.04
CA VAL A 201 -3.78 -1.67 12.19
C VAL A 201 -2.36 -1.12 12.00
N GLY A 202 -2.20 0.20 11.95
CA GLY A 202 -0.92 0.88 11.74
C GLY A 202 -0.62 1.14 10.26
N ASN A 203 0.64 1.42 9.95
CA ASN A 203 1.12 1.76 8.60
C ASN A 203 2.32 0.91 8.15
N ARG A 204 2.84 0.03 8.99
CA ARG A 204 4.03 -0.78 8.64
C ARG A 204 3.61 -2.00 7.86
N SER A 205 3.90 -2.01 6.57
CA SER A 205 3.66 -3.15 5.68
C SER A 205 4.75 -4.22 5.81
N LEU A 206 4.53 -5.41 5.25
CA LEU A 206 5.56 -6.45 5.13
C LEU A 206 6.74 -5.89 4.35
N LEU A 207 6.48 -5.14 3.27
CA LEU A 207 7.51 -4.48 2.45
C LEU A 207 8.44 -3.60 3.30
N ASP A 208 7.88 -2.74 4.15
CA ASP A 208 8.65 -1.85 5.03
C ASP A 208 9.49 -2.60 6.06
N VAL A 209 9.04 -3.80 6.47
CA VAL A 209 9.72 -4.59 7.50
C VAL A 209 10.81 -5.47 6.88
N VAL A 210 10.71 -5.86 5.62
CA VAL A 210 11.66 -6.79 4.97
C VAL A 210 12.81 -6.11 4.23
N GLY A 211 12.68 -4.84 3.82
CA GLY A 211 13.62 -4.17 2.92
C GLY A 211 15.11 -4.27 3.29
N SER A 212 15.45 -4.33 4.58
CA SER A 212 16.84 -4.50 5.07
C SER A 212 16.96 -5.62 6.11
N ALA A 213 15.99 -6.53 6.17
CA ALA A 213 15.97 -7.58 7.18
C ALA A 213 16.90 -8.74 6.80
N PRO A 214 17.60 -9.37 7.76
CA PRO A 214 18.39 -10.56 7.49
C PRO A 214 17.48 -11.72 7.05
N ARG A 215 18.02 -12.64 6.25
CA ARG A 215 17.30 -13.80 5.68
C ARG A 215 16.39 -14.52 6.69
N GLY A 216 16.91 -14.85 7.87
CA GLY A 216 16.15 -15.57 8.91
C GLY A 216 14.89 -14.82 9.33
N ARG A 217 14.97 -13.49 9.44
CA ARG A 217 13.83 -12.64 9.77
C ARG A 217 12.82 -12.55 8.62
N VAL A 218 13.30 -12.48 7.37
CA VAL A 218 12.43 -12.52 6.18
C VAL A 218 11.61 -13.83 6.17
N LEU A 219 12.28 -14.98 6.31
CA LEU A 219 11.63 -16.28 6.37
C LEU A 219 10.60 -16.36 7.50
N GLU A 220 10.96 -15.88 8.70
CA GLU A 220 10.06 -15.86 9.84
C GLU A 220 8.77 -15.06 9.56
N LEU A 221 8.91 -13.84 9.02
CA LEU A 221 7.78 -12.96 8.71
C LEU A 221 6.89 -13.54 7.61
N TYR A 222 7.47 -14.03 6.52
CA TYR A 222 6.71 -14.65 5.44
C TYR A 222 6.01 -15.95 5.89
N ARG A 223 6.63 -16.77 6.75
CA ARG A 223 5.95 -17.94 7.34
C ARG A 223 4.73 -17.54 8.19
N ARG A 224 4.79 -16.41 8.92
CA ARG A 224 3.61 -15.88 9.65
C ARG A 224 2.49 -15.49 8.68
N VAL A 225 2.83 -14.85 7.56
CA VAL A 225 1.88 -14.50 6.50
C VAL A 225 1.29 -15.76 5.86
N LEU A 226 2.12 -16.72 5.46
CA LEU A 226 1.66 -17.95 4.80
C LEU A 226 0.74 -18.78 5.69
N ARG A 227 0.90 -18.76 7.02
CA ARG A 227 -0.09 -19.36 7.93
C ARG A 227 -1.47 -18.73 7.78
N GLN A 228 -1.57 -17.42 7.58
CA GLN A 228 -2.83 -16.72 7.30
C GLN A 228 -3.35 -17.08 5.90
N VAL A 229 -2.48 -17.14 4.90
CA VAL A 229 -2.83 -17.53 3.53
C VAL A 229 -3.41 -18.95 3.47
N VAL A 230 -2.85 -19.89 4.24
CA VAL A 230 -3.40 -21.24 4.37
C VAL A 230 -4.83 -21.20 4.90
N VAL A 231 -5.11 -20.43 5.97
CA VAL A 231 -6.46 -20.26 6.53
C VAL A 231 -7.40 -19.60 5.50
N PHE A 232 -6.92 -18.60 4.78
CA PHE A 232 -7.65 -17.90 3.73
C PHE A 232 -8.06 -18.87 2.60
N HIS A 233 -7.10 -19.64 2.08
CA HIS A 233 -7.34 -20.58 0.98
C HIS A 233 -8.12 -21.84 1.39
N THR A 234 -8.34 -22.09 2.68
CA THR A 234 -9.03 -23.30 3.18
C THR A 234 -10.30 -22.95 3.94
N ARG A 235 -10.17 -22.57 5.21
CA ARG A 235 -11.29 -22.30 6.13
C ARG A 235 -12.16 -21.14 5.62
N ALA A 236 -11.55 -20.06 5.15
CA ALA A 236 -12.33 -18.94 4.62
C ALA A 236 -12.99 -19.29 3.28
N ALA A 237 -12.31 -20.04 2.41
CA ALA A 237 -12.89 -20.57 1.17
C ALA A 237 -14.12 -21.45 1.43
N ALA A 238 -14.03 -22.41 2.35
CA ALA A 238 -15.14 -23.26 2.74
C ALA A 238 -16.30 -22.44 3.35
N ALA A 239 -15.99 -21.45 4.19
CA ALA A 239 -17.00 -20.57 4.78
C ALA A 239 -17.70 -19.70 3.72
N ALA A 240 -16.96 -19.18 2.73
CA ALA A 240 -17.50 -18.39 1.63
C ALA A 240 -18.47 -19.22 0.77
N ALA A 241 -18.04 -20.43 0.39
CA ALA A 241 -18.83 -21.36 -0.39
C ALA A 241 -20.13 -21.77 0.33
N ARG A 242 -20.02 -22.19 1.60
CA ARG A 242 -21.19 -22.61 2.41
C ARG A 242 -22.21 -21.49 2.59
N ARG A 243 -21.76 -20.25 2.76
CA ARG A 243 -22.64 -19.09 2.96
C ARG A 243 -23.15 -18.47 1.65
N ARG A 244 -22.70 -18.96 0.49
CA ARG A 244 -23.02 -18.42 -0.85
C ARG A 244 -22.88 -16.89 -0.91
N LEU A 245 -21.80 -16.37 -0.31
CA LEU A 245 -21.62 -14.91 -0.26
C LEU A 245 -21.37 -14.36 -1.66
N PRO A 246 -21.92 -13.17 -1.99
CA PRO A 246 -21.56 -12.50 -3.22
C PRO A 246 -20.08 -12.11 -3.14
N LEU A 247 -19.30 -12.65 -4.06
CA LEU A 247 -17.88 -12.35 -4.28
C LEU A 247 -17.71 -11.75 -5.67
N CYS A 248 -16.52 -11.22 -5.96
CA CYS A 248 -16.20 -10.88 -7.34
C CYS A 248 -16.21 -12.14 -8.21
N GLU A 249 -16.48 -11.94 -9.50
CA GLU A 249 -16.51 -13.03 -10.48
C GLU A 249 -15.26 -13.91 -10.37
N PRO A 250 -15.42 -15.25 -10.38
CA PRO A 250 -14.30 -16.17 -10.29
C PRO A 250 -13.24 -15.89 -11.35
N PHE A 251 -11.99 -16.09 -10.96
CA PHE A 251 -10.83 -15.95 -11.82
C PHE A 251 -10.83 -17.07 -12.86
N ARG A 252 -11.45 -16.78 -14.00
CA ARG A 252 -11.55 -17.68 -15.15
C ARG A 252 -10.91 -17.07 -16.39
N LEU A 253 -10.92 -17.83 -17.49
CA LEU A 253 -10.37 -17.43 -18.79
C LEU A 253 -10.66 -15.97 -19.22
N PRO A 254 -11.87 -15.39 -19.03
CA PRO A 254 -12.09 -13.98 -19.39
C PRO A 254 -11.16 -13.01 -18.64
N LEU A 255 -10.90 -13.26 -17.36
CA LEU A 255 -10.03 -12.41 -16.55
C LEU A 255 -8.55 -12.58 -16.94
N TYR A 256 -8.11 -13.82 -17.20
CA TYR A 256 -6.77 -14.07 -17.77
C TYR A 256 -6.55 -13.29 -19.07
N ARG A 257 -7.51 -13.39 -20.01
CA ARG A 257 -7.45 -12.71 -21.30
C ARG A 257 -7.43 -11.19 -21.17
N TRP A 258 -8.17 -10.64 -20.21
CA TRP A 258 -8.14 -9.22 -19.91
C TRP A 258 -6.76 -8.77 -19.43
N GLU A 259 -6.12 -9.51 -18.51
CA GLU A 259 -4.76 -9.21 -18.05
C GLU A 259 -3.71 -9.34 -19.15
N HIS A 260 -3.81 -10.38 -19.98
CA HIS A 260 -2.91 -10.56 -21.12
C HIS A 260 -3.05 -9.44 -22.14
N ARG A 261 -4.27 -8.95 -22.36
CA ARG A 261 -4.52 -7.78 -23.20
C ARG A 261 -3.87 -6.54 -22.63
N LEU A 262 -3.99 -6.30 -21.33
CA LEU A 262 -3.31 -5.19 -20.66
C LEU A 262 -1.80 -5.24 -20.89
N PHE A 263 -1.16 -6.39 -20.69
CA PHE A 263 0.27 -6.56 -20.98
C PHE A 263 0.61 -6.32 -22.46
N ALA A 264 -0.17 -6.88 -23.37
CA ALA A 264 0.04 -6.73 -24.80
C ALA A 264 -0.10 -5.28 -25.27
N GLU A 265 -1.11 -4.56 -24.80
CA GLU A 265 -1.37 -3.19 -25.22
C GLU A 265 -0.40 -2.19 -24.61
N GLN A 266 -0.12 -2.33 -23.31
CA GLN A 266 0.59 -1.32 -22.54
C GLN A 266 2.10 -1.53 -22.58
N TYR A 267 2.56 -2.77 -22.46
CA TYR A 267 4.00 -3.07 -22.47
C TYR A 267 4.48 -3.44 -23.88
N LEU A 268 3.91 -4.48 -24.51
CA LEU A 268 4.43 -4.98 -25.79
C LEU A 268 4.25 -3.98 -26.95
N ARG A 269 3.06 -3.40 -27.07
CA ARG A 269 2.76 -2.40 -28.09
C ARG A 269 3.15 -0.99 -27.64
N GLY A 270 2.68 -0.57 -26.47
CA GLY A 270 2.83 0.81 -25.99
C GLY A 270 4.26 1.20 -25.67
N ARG A 271 5.04 0.30 -25.05
CA ARG A 271 6.42 0.59 -24.63
C ARG A 271 7.48 0.01 -25.56
N LEU A 272 7.30 -1.23 -26.04
CA LEU A 272 8.29 -1.92 -26.88
C LEU A 272 8.05 -1.76 -28.39
N HIS A 273 6.93 -1.16 -28.81
CA HIS A 273 6.57 -0.96 -30.22
C HIS A 273 6.67 -2.23 -31.09
N LEU A 274 6.37 -3.40 -30.52
CA LEU A 274 6.53 -4.67 -31.22
C LEU A 274 5.51 -4.83 -32.37
N PRO A 275 5.89 -5.50 -33.47
CA PRO A 275 4.96 -5.81 -34.55
C PRO A 275 3.87 -6.76 -34.08
N LEU A 276 2.68 -6.65 -34.70
CA LEU A 276 1.50 -7.44 -34.33
C LEU A 276 1.76 -8.95 -34.37
N SER A 277 2.60 -9.45 -35.27
CA SER A 277 2.98 -10.86 -35.36
C SER A 277 3.63 -11.38 -34.07
N ARG A 278 4.61 -10.65 -33.51
CA ARG A 278 5.27 -11.00 -32.23
C ARG A 278 4.29 -10.92 -31.06
N ILE A 279 3.42 -9.90 -31.05
CA ILE A 279 2.39 -9.75 -30.00
C ILE A 279 1.41 -10.93 -30.03
N ARG A 280 0.95 -11.36 -31.22
CA ARG A 280 0.06 -12.52 -31.36
C ARG A 280 0.71 -13.81 -30.86
N ALA A 281 1.98 -14.03 -31.16
CA ALA A 281 2.73 -15.20 -30.68
C ALA A 281 2.76 -15.27 -29.15
N VAL A 282 3.13 -14.16 -28.48
CA VAL A 282 3.14 -14.09 -27.01
C VAL A 282 1.74 -14.31 -26.42
N ARG A 283 0.70 -13.74 -27.04
CA ARG A 283 -0.69 -13.93 -26.56
C ARG A 283 -1.16 -15.38 -26.70
N ALA A 284 -0.78 -16.10 -27.75
CA ALA A 284 -1.12 -17.51 -27.93
C ALA A 284 -0.47 -18.41 -26.87
N GLU A 285 0.79 -18.12 -26.53
CA GLU A 285 1.53 -18.76 -25.43
C GLU A 285 0.84 -18.51 -24.07
N LEU A 286 0.52 -17.26 -23.77
CA LEU A 286 -0.17 -16.87 -22.54
C LEU A 286 -1.58 -17.48 -22.42
N GLU A 287 -2.33 -17.56 -23.51
CA GLU A 287 -3.64 -18.24 -23.55
C GLU A 287 -3.51 -19.74 -23.21
N THR A 288 -2.47 -20.41 -23.71
CA THR A 288 -2.19 -21.81 -23.36
C THR A 288 -1.88 -21.97 -21.88
N LEU A 289 -1.09 -21.05 -21.31
CA LEU A 289 -0.78 -21.00 -19.89
C LEU A 289 -2.05 -20.76 -19.04
N ALA A 290 -2.92 -19.84 -19.46
CA ALA A 290 -4.19 -19.56 -18.78
C ALA A 290 -5.12 -20.78 -18.76
N ARG A 291 -5.22 -21.54 -19.86
CA ARG A 291 -6.03 -22.77 -19.88
C ARG A 291 -5.51 -23.82 -18.90
N ARG A 292 -4.19 -23.91 -18.71
CA ARG A 292 -3.59 -24.81 -17.70
C ARG A 292 -3.94 -24.33 -16.30
N LEU A 293 -3.73 -23.06 -15.98
CA LEU A 293 -4.06 -22.50 -14.66
C LEU A 293 -5.55 -22.57 -14.34
N ASN A 294 -6.42 -22.42 -15.34
CA ASN A 294 -7.88 -22.49 -15.17
C ASN A 294 -8.38 -23.91 -14.81
N ARG A 295 -7.55 -24.95 -14.93
CA ARG A 295 -7.88 -26.33 -14.51
C ARG A 295 -7.49 -26.62 -13.06
N GLU A 296 -6.69 -25.76 -12.44
CA GLU A 296 -6.26 -25.96 -11.07
C GLU A 296 -7.44 -25.83 -10.09
N PRO A 297 -7.47 -26.62 -9.00
CA PRO A 297 -8.55 -26.52 -8.01
C PRO A 297 -8.68 -25.10 -7.45
N PRO A 298 -9.89 -24.50 -7.47
CA PRO A 298 -10.06 -23.15 -7.00
C PRO A 298 -10.01 -23.07 -5.47
N VAL A 299 -9.35 -22.05 -4.97
CA VAL A 299 -9.42 -21.57 -3.59
C VAL A 299 -9.97 -20.15 -3.59
N LEU A 300 -10.31 -19.62 -2.40
CA LEU A 300 -10.57 -18.19 -2.28
C LEU A 300 -9.24 -17.44 -2.37
N LEU A 301 -9.12 -16.55 -3.34
CA LEU A 301 -7.97 -15.67 -3.57
C LEU A 301 -8.20 -14.31 -2.94
N HIS A 302 -7.16 -13.76 -2.34
CA HIS A 302 -7.05 -12.35 -2.00
C HIS A 302 -6.92 -11.47 -3.26
N ARG A 303 -6.35 -12.01 -4.34
CA ARG A 303 -6.13 -11.35 -5.65
C ARG A 303 -4.99 -10.32 -5.65
N ASP A 304 -4.94 -9.45 -4.66
CA ASP A 304 -3.89 -8.41 -4.52
C ASP A 304 -2.95 -8.68 -3.32
N LEU A 305 -2.53 -9.95 -3.15
CA LEU A 305 -1.69 -10.41 -2.04
C LEU A 305 -0.21 -9.99 -2.17
N GLN A 306 0.05 -8.69 -2.20
CA GLN A 306 1.39 -8.12 -2.27
C GLN A 306 1.91 -7.75 -0.88
N SER A 307 3.24 -7.62 -0.74
CA SER A 307 3.88 -7.28 0.55
C SER A 307 3.43 -5.92 1.10
N SER A 308 3.04 -4.97 0.25
CA SER A 308 2.47 -3.67 0.62
C SER A 308 1.06 -3.75 1.21
N ASN A 309 0.30 -4.82 0.90
CA ASN A 309 -1.07 -5.06 1.37
C ASN A 309 -1.14 -5.96 2.62
N ILE A 310 -0.01 -6.17 3.29
CA ILE A 310 0.08 -6.95 4.52
C ILE A 310 0.67 -6.06 5.60
N LEU A 311 -0.15 -5.61 6.56
CA LEU A 311 0.29 -4.75 7.65
C LEU A 311 0.71 -5.56 8.88
N PHE A 312 1.69 -5.07 9.64
CA PHE A 312 2.14 -5.69 10.88
C PHE A 312 1.73 -4.86 12.10
N ARG A 313 1.00 -5.50 13.02
CA ARG A 313 0.67 -4.93 14.34
C ARG A 313 1.06 -5.89 15.44
N GLY A 314 1.93 -5.45 16.35
CA GLY A 314 2.44 -6.31 17.44
C GLY A 314 3.12 -7.59 16.92
N GLY A 315 3.79 -7.51 15.76
CA GLY A 315 4.42 -8.66 15.10
C GLY A 315 3.46 -9.63 14.40
N ARG A 316 2.15 -9.37 14.40
CA ARG A 316 1.15 -10.19 13.70
C ARG A 316 0.78 -9.57 12.35
N PRO A 317 0.74 -10.36 11.26
CA PRO A 317 0.28 -9.86 9.96
C PRO A 317 -1.23 -9.64 9.97
N CYS A 318 -1.68 -8.65 9.21
CA CYS A 318 -3.06 -8.27 9.00
C CYS A 318 -3.26 -7.93 7.51
N LEU A 319 -4.14 -8.66 6.83
CA LEU A 319 -4.38 -8.50 5.41
C LEU A 319 -5.33 -7.31 5.18
N ILE A 320 -5.03 -6.48 4.19
CA ILE A 320 -5.88 -5.38 3.75
C ILE A 320 -6.10 -5.46 2.23
N ASP A 321 -7.07 -4.70 1.72
CA ASP A 321 -7.36 -4.64 0.27
C ASP A 321 -7.90 -5.95 -0.33
N PHE A 322 -8.66 -6.71 0.46
CA PHE A 322 -9.28 -7.99 0.08
C PHE A 322 -10.71 -7.87 -0.50
N GLN A 323 -11.18 -6.66 -0.83
CA GLN A 323 -12.53 -6.50 -1.41
C GLN A 323 -12.68 -7.20 -2.77
N GLY A 324 -11.59 -7.32 -3.52
CA GLY A 324 -11.55 -8.01 -4.82
C GLY A 324 -11.45 -9.53 -4.72
N MET A 325 -11.60 -10.11 -3.51
CA MET A 325 -11.45 -11.55 -3.29
C MET A 325 -12.45 -12.37 -4.12
N ARG A 326 -11.98 -13.49 -4.67
CA ARG A 326 -12.71 -14.31 -5.64
C ARG A 326 -12.16 -15.73 -5.66
N PHE A 327 -12.90 -16.67 -6.22
CA PHE A 327 -12.38 -18.03 -6.42
C PHE A 327 -11.39 -18.09 -7.58
N GLY A 328 -10.29 -18.84 -7.44
CA GLY A 328 -9.27 -19.04 -8.47
C GLY A 328 -8.09 -19.88 -8.00
N PRO A 329 -7.02 -20.05 -8.80
CA PRO A 329 -5.93 -20.95 -8.45
C PRO A 329 -5.01 -20.37 -7.38
N ALA A 330 -4.71 -21.15 -6.35
CA ALA A 330 -3.91 -20.71 -5.19
C ALA A 330 -2.55 -20.11 -5.57
N VAL A 331 -1.96 -20.60 -6.66
CA VAL A 331 -0.66 -20.13 -7.17
C VAL A 331 -0.66 -18.67 -7.60
N TYR A 332 -1.82 -18.07 -7.90
CA TYR A 332 -1.89 -16.65 -8.25
C TYR A 332 -1.58 -15.76 -7.05
N ASP A 333 -2.15 -16.08 -5.88
CA ASP A 333 -1.85 -15.38 -4.62
C ASP A 333 -0.42 -15.66 -4.16
N LEU A 334 0.03 -16.92 -4.24
CA LEU A 334 1.40 -17.28 -3.88
C LEU A 334 2.43 -16.55 -4.75
N ALA A 335 2.19 -16.47 -6.06
CA ALA A 335 3.03 -15.70 -6.97
C ALA A 335 3.00 -14.20 -6.66
N SER A 336 1.83 -13.65 -6.31
CA SER A 336 1.70 -12.23 -5.92
C SER A 336 2.55 -11.88 -4.70
N LEU A 337 2.69 -12.82 -3.76
CA LEU A 337 3.43 -12.64 -2.52
C LEU A 337 4.92 -12.96 -2.66
N LEU A 338 5.24 -14.12 -3.23
CA LEU A 338 6.61 -14.65 -3.29
C LEU A 338 7.39 -14.06 -4.46
N CYS A 339 6.71 -13.74 -5.58
CA CYS A 339 7.29 -13.09 -6.74
C CYS A 339 7.00 -11.58 -6.77
N ASP A 340 6.83 -10.95 -5.62
CA ASP A 340 6.59 -9.51 -5.52
C ASP A 340 7.83 -8.70 -5.97
N PRO A 341 7.74 -7.92 -7.07
CA PRO A 341 8.87 -7.11 -7.55
C PRO A 341 9.32 -6.02 -6.58
N TYR A 342 8.46 -5.59 -5.65
CA TYR A 342 8.82 -4.61 -4.63
C TYR A 342 9.72 -5.20 -3.55
N ALA A 343 9.47 -6.45 -3.15
CA ALA A 343 10.22 -7.12 -2.09
C ALA A 343 11.48 -7.83 -2.63
N GLY A 344 11.46 -8.29 -3.88
CA GLY A 344 12.66 -8.80 -4.56
C GLY A 344 13.28 -10.05 -3.93
N LEU A 345 12.46 -10.97 -3.40
CA LEU A 345 12.95 -12.19 -2.73
C LEU A 345 13.91 -13.00 -3.63
N ALA A 346 14.93 -13.60 -2.99
CA ALA A 346 15.82 -14.56 -3.60
C ALA A 346 15.09 -15.87 -3.94
N ALA A 347 15.53 -16.56 -5.00
CA ALA A 347 14.84 -17.74 -5.53
C ALA A 347 14.76 -18.89 -4.51
N ASP A 348 15.84 -19.11 -3.76
CA ASP A 348 15.90 -20.15 -2.74
C ASP A 348 14.95 -19.86 -1.55
N VAL A 349 14.78 -18.58 -1.18
CA VAL A 349 13.77 -18.12 -0.21
C VAL A 349 12.35 -18.40 -0.74
N GLN A 350 12.09 -18.13 -2.03
CA GLN A 350 10.79 -18.42 -2.65
C GLN A 350 10.47 -19.92 -2.59
N SER A 351 11.39 -20.79 -3.01
CA SER A 351 11.21 -22.24 -2.96
C SER A 351 11.04 -22.78 -1.54
N GLU A 352 11.79 -22.23 -0.56
CA GLU A 352 11.64 -22.61 0.84
C GLU A 352 10.26 -22.24 1.41
N LEU A 353 9.78 -21.03 1.11
CA LEU A 353 8.46 -20.56 1.52
C LEU A 353 7.33 -21.31 0.81
N LEU A 354 7.52 -21.69 -0.46
CA LEU A 354 6.57 -22.50 -1.20
C LEU A 354 6.45 -23.91 -0.60
N ARG A 355 7.58 -24.54 -0.26
CA ARG A 355 7.62 -25.83 0.46
C ARG A 355 6.92 -25.74 1.82
N PHE A 356 7.15 -24.65 2.55
CA PHE A 356 6.44 -24.40 3.81
C PHE A 356 4.92 -24.34 3.61
N TYR A 357 4.43 -23.65 2.59
CA TYR A 357 3.01 -23.60 2.28
C TYR A 357 2.46 -24.98 1.88
N ALA A 358 3.19 -25.73 1.04
CA ALA A 358 2.81 -27.08 0.62
C ALA A 358 2.64 -28.02 1.82
N ALA A 359 3.63 -28.06 2.71
CA ALA A 359 3.59 -28.86 3.93
C ALA A 359 2.39 -28.50 4.82
N ARG A 360 2.07 -27.21 4.97
CA ARG A 360 0.92 -26.75 5.77
C ARG A 360 -0.43 -27.06 5.12
N ARG A 361 -0.46 -27.32 3.82
CA ARG A 361 -1.65 -27.72 3.06
C ARG A 361 -1.76 -29.23 2.84
N GLY A 362 -0.74 -30.01 3.21
CA GLY A 362 -0.66 -31.43 2.87
C GLY A 362 -0.57 -31.68 1.36
N LEU A 363 0.09 -30.78 0.61
CA LEU A 363 0.27 -30.89 -0.83
C LEU A 363 1.65 -31.44 -1.17
N ASP A 364 1.77 -32.13 -2.29
CA ASP A 364 3.06 -32.44 -2.90
C ASP A 364 3.76 -31.13 -3.32
N ALA A 365 4.92 -30.88 -2.71
CA ALA A 365 5.72 -29.69 -2.96
C ALA A 365 6.21 -29.61 -4.42
N ALA A 366 6.63 -30.73 -5.02
CA ALA A 366 7.13 -30.74 -6.39
C ALA A 366 6.00 -30.48 -7.39
N ALA A 367 4.81 -31.06 -7.17
CA ALA A 367 3.63 -30.74 -7.96
C ALA A 367 3.23 -29.27 -7.85
N LEU A 368 3.21 -28.73 -6.63
CA LEU A 368 2.90 -27.32 -6.41
C LEU A 368 3.92 -26.40 -7.11
N GLU A 369 5.21 -26.73 -7.04
CA GLU A 369 6.28 -25.94 -7.67
C GLU A 369 6.13 -25.86 -9.19
N ARG A 370 5.79 -26.97 -9.86
CA ARG A 370 5.52 -26.97 -11.31
C ARG A 370 4.39 -26.03 -11.71
N VAL A 371 3.35 -25.92 -10.88
CA VAL A 371 2.20 -25.03 -11.14
C VAL A 371 2.50 -23.59 -10.70
N PHE A 372 3.27 -23.42 -9.63
CA PHE A 372 3.65 -22.13 -9.08
C PHE A 372 4.34 -21.25 -10.12
N TRP A 373 5.30 -21.79 -10.87
CA TRP A 373 6.02 -21.02 -11.88
C TRP A 373 5.14 -20.55 -13.03
N ARG A 374 4.08 -21.30 -13.38
CA ARG A 374 3.05 -20.83 -14.32
C ARG A 374 2.25 -19.67 -13.73
N GLY A 375 1.91 -19.75 -12.44
CA GLY A 375 1.27 -18.66 -11.70
C GLY A 375 2.17 -17.42 -11.63
N ALA A 376 3.48 -17.60 -11.44
CA ALA A 376 4.47 -16.54 -11.43
C ALA A 376 4.55 -15.83 -12.79
N VAL A 377 4.64 -16.57 -13.90
CA VAL A 377 4.58 -16.00 -15.25
C VAL A 377 3.31 -15.17 -15.42
N GLN A 378 2.13 -15.72 -15.10
CA GLN A 378 0.87 -14.98 -15.18
C GLN A 378 0.93 -13.66 -14.41
N ARG A 379 1.27 -13.74 -13.12
CA ARG A 379 1.18 -12.60 -12.20
C ARG A 379 2.18 -11.51 -12.54
N LEU A 380 3.38 -11.88 -12.97
CA LEU A 380 4.43 -10.94 -13.37
C LEU A 380 4.09 -10.28 -14.71
N THR A 381 3.53 -11.02 -15.67
CA THR A 381 2.98 -10.43 -16.91
C THR A 381 1.90 -9.40 -16.61
N GLN A 382 0.97 -9.70 -15.70
CA GLN A 382 -0.05 -8.74 -15.25
C GLN A 382 0.59 -7.53 -14.55
N ALA A 383 1.59 -7.73 -13.69
CA ALA A 383 2.30 -6.66 -12.99
C ALA A 383 2.98 -5.70 -13.97
N ILE A 384 3.75 -6.23 -14.92
CA ILE A 384 4.48 -5.44 -15.91
C ILE A 384 3.52 -4.65 -16.80
N GLY A 385 2.42 -5.26 -17.23
CA GLY A 385 1.37 -4.55 -17.97
C GLY A 385 0.75 -3.39 -17.16
N ALA A 386 0.52 -3.60 -15.87
CA ALA A 386 0.02 -2.55 -14.97
C ALA A 386 1.06 -1.42 -14.76
N TYR A 387 2.33 -1.74 -14.55
CA TYR A 387 3.39 -0.74 -14.41
C TYR A 387 3.54 0.09 -15.68
N ALA A 388 3.54 -0.55 -16.86
CA ALA A 388 3.60 0.16 -18.14
C ALA A 388 2.42 1.13 -18.32
N ARG A 389 1.20 0.69 -17.97
CA ARG A 389 0.01 1.56 -17.99
C ARG A 389 0.16 2.74 -17.04
N LEU A 390 0.54 2.47 -15.78
CA LEU A 390 0.66 3.51 -14.76
C LEU A 390 1.76 4.51 -15.13
N SER A 391 2.90 4.05 -15.64
CA SER A 391 3.99 4.93 -16.08
C SER A 391 3.65 5.83 -17.27
N ALA A 392 2.60 5.51 -18.01
CA ALA A 392 2.11 6.35 -19.11
C ALA A 392 1.12 7.43 -18.65
N LEU A 393 0.71 7.42 -17.38
CA LEU A 393 -0.18 8.43 -16.81
C LEU A 393 0.66 9.60 -16.24
N PRO A 394 0.24 10.85 -16.44
CA PRO A 394 0.93 12.01 -15.86
C PRO A 394 1.05 11.90 -14.34
N GLY A 395 2.25 12.11 -13.81
CA GLY A 395 2.56 12.08 -12.37
C GLY A 395 2.72 10.67 -11.78
N MET A 396 2.80 9.64 -12.63
CA MET A 396 2.98 8.24 -12.24
C MET A 396 4.15 7.58 -12.99
N GLU A 397 5.03 8.38 -13.58
CA GLU A 397 6.18 7.96 -14.40
C GLU A 397 7.13 7.03 -13.61
N ASP A 398 7.26 7.28 -12.31
CA ASP A 398 8.07 6.48 -11.37
C ASP A 398 7.71 4.99 -11.38
N TYR A 399 6.50 4.59 -11.78
CA TYR A 399 6.15 3.17 -11.88
C TYR A 399 7.01 2.41 -12.89
N ALA A 400 7.60 3.09 -13.87
CA ALA A 400 8.51 2.48 -14.85
C ALA A 400 9.73 1.81 -14.18
N ARG A 401 10.20 2.35 -13.03
CA ARG A 401 11.35 1.80 -12.28
C ARG A 401 11.14 0.38 -11.77
N HIS A 402 9.88 -0.08 -11.71
CA HIS A 402 9.53 -1.42 -11.24
C HIS A 402 9.48 -2.46 -12.36
N ILE A 403 9.48 -2.03 -13.63
CA ILE A 403 9.46 -2.92 -14.80
C ILE A 403 10.73 -3.79 -14.85
N PRO A 404 11.97 -3.27 -14.67
CA PRO A 404 13.19 -4.09 -14.71
C PRO A 404 13.21 -5.20 -13.66
N ALA A 405 12.76 -4.91 -12.43
CA ALA A 405 12.64 -5.92 -11.38
C ALA A 405 11.63 -7.00 -11.78
N GLY A 406 10.45 -6.60 -12.29
CA GLY A 406 9.45 -7.54 -12.80
C GLY A 406 9.97 -8.43 -13.92
N LEU A 407 10.71 -7.88 -14.88
CA LEU A 407 11.30 -8.63 -16.00
C LEU A 407 12.36 -9.64 -15.53
N ARG A 408 13.24 -9.26 -14.61
CA ARG A 408 14.24 -10.19 -14.02
C ARG A 408 13.55 -11.36 -13.32
N MET A 409 12.48 -11.10 -12.56
CA MET A 409 11.69 -12.16 -11.93
C MET A 409 10.95 -13.02 -12.94
N LEU A 410 10.42 -12.42 -14.01
CA LEU A 410 9.72 -13.15 -15.08
C LEU A 410 10.70 -14.04 -15.85
N ARG A 411 11.92 -13.56 -16.12
CA ARG A 411 12.99 -14.36 -16.73
C ARG A 411 13.24 -15.63 -15.93
N ARG A 412 13.43 -15.51 -14.61
CA ARG A 412 13.60 -16.67 -13.71
C ARG A 412 12.40 -17.61 -13.76
N ALA A 413 11.17 -17.09 -13.70
CA ALA A 413 9.98 -17.93 -13.79
C ALA A 413 9.89 -18.71 -15.11
N LEU A 414 10.36 -18.12 -16.22
CA LEU A 414 10.37 -18.76 -17.54
C LEU A 414 11.41 -19.87 -17.69
N GLU A 415 12.42 -19.93 -16.83
CA GLU A 415 13.38 -21.05 -16.78
C GLU A 415 12.68 -22.35 -16.33
N HIS A 416 11.60 -22.23 -15.57
CA HIS A 416 10.84 -23.37 -15.03
C HIS A 416 9.55 -23.68 -15.80
N VAL A 417 9.25 -22.96 -16.89
CA VAL A 417 8.02 -23.16 -17.67
C VAL A 417 8.34 -23.34 -19.15
N ASP A 418 8.06 -24.54 -19.66
CA ASP A 418 8.28 -24.89 -21.07
C ASP A 418 7.23 -24.29 -22.01
N ASN A 419 7.57 -24.27 -23.31
CA ASN A 419 6.69 -23.86 -24.41
C ASN A 419 6.25 -22.39 -24.36
N LEU A 420 7.15 -21.50 -23.92
CA LEU A 420 6.96 -20.04 -23.97
C LEU A 420 8.12 -19.31 -24.70
N PRO A 421 8.58 -19.78 -25.89
CA PRO A 421 9.75 -19.21 -26.56
C PRO A 421 9.59 -17.75 -26.99
N ALA A 422 8.41 -17.33 -27.44
CA ALA A 422 8.17 -15.94 -27.84
C ALA A 422 8.27 -15.02 -26.63
N LEU A 423 7.64 -15.38 -25.51
CA LEU A 423 7.73 -14.61 -24.27
C LEU A 423 9.17 -14.57 -23.72
N ARG A 424 9.90 -15.69 -23.74
CA ARG A 424 11.32 -15.74 -23.34
C ARG A 424 12.18 -14.74 -24.11
N ARG A 425 12.02 -14.66 -25.44
CA ARG A 425 12.76 -13.69 -26.27
C ARG A 425 12.44 -12.25 -25.86
N ILE A 426 11.15 -11.90 -25.73
CA ILE A 426 10.75 -10.54 -25.32
C ILE A 426 11.32 -10.16 -23.96
N VAL A 427 11.29 -11.07 -22.98
CA VAL A 427 11.80 -10.80 -21.65
C VAL A 427 13.32 -10.65 -21.66
N ALA A 428 14.05 -11.47 -22.43
CA ALA A 428 15.48 -11.32 -22.59
C ALA A 428 15.84 -9.96 -23.22
N ASP A 429 15.13 -9.55 -24.27
CA ASP A 429 15.29 -8.25 -24.93
C ASP A 429 15.03 -7.10 -23.92
N GLY A 430 13.92 -7.18 -23.17
CA GLY A 430 13.53 -6.17 -22.20
C GLY A 430 14.48 -6.05 -21.00
N VAL A 431 15.07 -7.15 -20.53
CA VAL A 431 16.09 -7.09 -19.46
C VAL A 431 17.35 -6.38 -19.96
N ARG A 432 17.82 -6.69 -21.18
CA ARG A 432 19.01 -6.01 -21.74
C ARG A 432 18.80 -4.51 -21.91
N LEU A 433 17.63 -4.09 -22.40
CA LEU A 433 17.29 -2.66 -22.52
C LEU A 433 17.28 -1.98 -21.15
N ALA A 434 16.69 -2.61 -20.14
CA ALA A 434 16.67 -2.06 -18.79
C ALA A 434 18.05 -1.95 -18.14
N GLU A 435 18.97 -2.87 -18.46
CA GLU A 435 20.37 -2.82 -18.00
C GLU A 435 21.18 -1.72 -18.70
N GLN A 436 20.84 -1.38 -19.96
CA GLN A 436 21.45 -0.29 -20.72
C GLN A 436 20.94 1.10 -20.30
N GLU A 437 19.69 1.20 -19.86
CA GLU A 437 19.06 2.45 -19.38
C GLU A 437 19.44 2.80 -17.92
N ALA A 438 20.05 1.88 -17.16
CA ALA A 438 20.49 2.15 -15.80
C ALA A 438 21.77 3.01 -15.82
N PRO A 439 21.76 4.25 -15.29
CA PRO A 439 22.99 5.02 -15.18
C PRO A 439 23.98 4.24 -14.30
N SER A 440 25.24 4.18 -14.74
CA SER A 440 26.35 3.62 -13.98
C SER A 440 26.49 4.37 -12.66
N CYS A 441 25.84 3.90 -11.59
CA CYS A 441 26.21 4.27 -10.23
C CYS A 441 27.51 3.55 -9.88
N THR A 442 28.61 4.00 -10.49
CA THR A 442 29.91 3.93 -9.84
C THR A 442 29.89 4.95 -8.71
N HIS A 443 29.58 4.49 -7.50
CA HIS A 443 30.04 5.17 -6.30
C HIS A 443 31.56 5.08 -6.29
N ASP A 444 32.22 6.19 -6.63
CA ASP A 444 33.60 6.45 -6.24
C ASP A 444 33.60 6.72 -4.72
N PRO A 445 34.27 5.89 -3.90
CA PRO A 445 34.42 6.15 -2.48
C PRO A 445 35.62 7.08 -2.29
N ARG A 446 35.35 8.38 -2.14
CA ARG A 446 36.25 9.31 -1.46
C ARG A 446 35.48 10.18 -0.48
#